data_AF-A0AAW1K5Y0-F1
#
_entry.id   AF-A0AAW1K5Y0-F1
#
_cell.length_a   1.000
_cell.length_b   1.000
_cell.length_c   1.000
_cell.angle_alpha   90.00
_cell.angle_beta   90.00
_cell.angle_gamma   90.00
#
_symmetry.space_group_name_H-M   'P 1'
#
loop_
_entity.id
_entity.type
_entity.pdbx_description
1 polymer ?
#
loop_
_entity_poly.entity_id
_entity_poly.type
_entity_poly.pdbx_seq_one_letter_code
_entity_poly.pdbx_strand_id
1 'polypeptide(L)'
;MAQMVRNDEEYERQIESAYRDLLNLLSQNKQFAPTLLRLAFHDAGTYDAQTNTGGVNGSVRFELNNPPNVKMDIAVNFCEPVKQRQPKISYADLYQLAGVVAVEVTGGPKIRFVSGRKDAPQQQDQGALPNPNGGSQHLRDIFHRMGLSDKDIVVLSGAHTLGRAHQDRSGFDGPLTRDPLQFDNSYYVELMKGDTPGIVKFPTDKALMQDPIFRRHVEVYARDEKKFFKHYAKSHKKMSELGFNPNQHDSHQHHPQPMPRPHPNQHHHSPPHQQRSHCPSQCRPRPPCGFA
;
A
#
# COMPACT_ATOMS: atom_id res chain seq x y z
N MET A 1 -5.44 -22.27 -28.88
CA MET A 1 -5.12 -22.60 -27.48
C MET A 1 -4.26 -21.47 -26.90
N ALA A 2 -4.86 -20.31 -26.61
CA ALA A 2 -4.19 -19.19 -25.95
C ALA A 2 -4.73 -19.15 -24.51
N GLN A 3 -3.93 -19.63 -23.57
CA GLN A 3 -4.26 -19.61 -22.15
C GLN A 3 -3.96 -18.20 -21.63
N MET A 4 -4.97 -17.31 -21.76
CA MET A 4 -4.92 -15.99 -21.15
C MET A 4 -4.74 -16.15 -19.63
N VAL A 5 -3.87 -15.32 -19.09
CA VAL A 5 -3.47 -15.22 -17.68
C VAL A 5 -4.70 -15.21 -16.78
N ARG A 6 -4.96 -16.33 -16.10
CA ARG A 6 -5.93 -16.36 -15.00
C ARG A 6 -5.24 -15.72 -13.80
N ASN A 7 -5.60 -14.48 -13.47
CA ASN A 7 -5.66 -14.07 -12.06
C ASN A 7 -6.26 -15.27 -11.30
N ASP A 8 -5.69 -15.66 -10.16
CA ASP A 8 -6.24 -16.79 -9.39
C ASP A 8 -7.68 -16.43 -9.01
N GLU A 9 -8.66 -16.88 -9.80
CA GLU A 9 -10.07 -16.49 -9.68
C GLU A 9 -10.60 -16.83 -8.29
N GLU A 10 -10.02 -17.86 -7.65
CA GLU A 10 -10.34 -18.22 -6.29
C GLU A 10 -9.75 -17.22 -5.29
N TYR A 11 -8.54 -16.71 -5.52
CA TYR A 11 -7.98 -15.63 -4.71
C TYR A 11 -8.88 -14.39 -4.74
N GLU A 12 -9.30 -13.95 -5.94
CA GLU A 12 -10.18 -12.80 -6.10
C GLU A 12 -11.56 -13.03 -5.47
N ARG A 13 -12.16 -14.23 -5.61
CA ARG A 13 -13.39 -14.60 -4.90
C ARG A 13 -13.24 -14.52 -3.38
N GLN A 14 -12.09 -14.92 -2.84
CA GLN A 14 -11.82 -14.84 -1.41
C GLN A 14 -11.57 -13.39 -0.95
N ILE A 15 -10.98 -12.53 -1.79
CA ILE A 15 -10.89 -11.08 -1.53
C ILE A 15 -12.28 -10.45 -1.45
N GLU A 16 -13.17 -10.75 -2.40
CA GLU A 16 -14.55 -10.26 -2.37
C GLU A 16 -15.31 -10.76 -1.13
N SER A 17 -15.11 -12.02 -0.76
CA SER A 17 -15.72 -12.61 0.44
C SER A 17 -15.17 -11.99 1.72
N ALA A 18 -13.85 -11.76 1.80
CA ALA A 18 -13.21 -11.06 2.91
C ALA A 18 -13.73 -9.62 3.05
N TYR A 19 -13.93 -8.91 1.93
CA TYR A 19 -14.53 -7.57 1.96
C TYR A 19 -15.93 -7.60 2.59
N ARG A 20 -16.80 -8.52 2.17
CA ARG A 20 -18.16 -8.66 2.73
C ARG A 20 -18.13 -9.03 4.21
N ASP A 21 -17.24 -9.94 4.60
CA ASP A 21 -17.06 -10.35 5.98
C ASP A 21 -16.60 -9.18 6.87
N LEU A 22 -15.58 -8.44 6.43
CA LEU A 22 -15.09 -7.26 7.13
C LEU A 22 -16.17 -6.18 7.22
N LEU A 23 -16.90 -5.94 6.14
CA LEU A 23 -17.98 -4.96 6.10
C LEU A 23 -19.08 -5.30 7.13
N ASN A 24 -19.49 -6.57 7.19
CA ASN A 24 -20.46 -7.04 8.18
C ASN A 24 -19.94 -6.90 9.61
N LEU A 25 -18.71 -7.36 9.87
CA LEU A 25 -18.11 -7.30 11.20
C LEU A 25 -17.95 -5.85 11.70
N LEU A 26 -17.46 -4.95 10.85
CA LEU A 26 -17.25 -3.55 11.18
C LEU A 26 -18.54 -2.75 11.28
N SER A 27 -19.58 -3.10 10.50
CA SER A 27 -20.89 -2.46 10.64
C SER A 27 -21.51 -2.74 12.02
N GLN A 28 -21.23 -3.91 12.60
CA GLN A 28 -21.68 -4.29 13.95
C GLN A 28 -20.72 -3.85 15.05
N ASN A 29 -19.45 -3.63 14.72
CA ASN A 29 -18.38 -3.34 15.67
C ASN A 29 -17.55 -2.13 15.22
N LYS A 30 -18.23 -1.01 14.93
CA LYS A 30 -17.63 0.19 14.35
C LYS A 30 -16.47 0.76 15.18
N GLN A 31 -16.45 0.50 16.50
CA GLN A 31 -15.37 0.88 17.41
C GLN A 31 -13.98 0.30 17.07
N PHE A 32 -13.91 -0.75 16.24
CA PHE A 32 -12.64 -1.32 15.77
C PHE A 32 -12.11 -0.65 14.50
N ALA A 33 -12.92 0.14 13.79
CA ALA A 33 -12.49 0.81 12.56
C ALA A 33 -11.19 1.64 12.75
N PRO A 34 -11.03 2.45 13.81
CA PRO A 34 -9.78 3.20 14.02
C PRO A 34 -8.55 2.30 14.17
N THR A 35 -8.67 1.17 14.87
CA THR A 35 -7.52 0.28 15.08
C THR A 35 -7.15 -0.53 13.83
N LEU A 36 -8.12 -0.87 12.98
CA LEU A 36 -7.85 -1.53 11.70
C LEU A 36 -7.25 -0.56 10.68
N LEU A 37 -7.70 0.69 10.67
CA LEU A 37 -7.06 1.74 9.87
C LEU A 37 -5.61 1.97 10.32
N ARG A 38 -5.37 1.98 11.64
CA ARG A 38 -4.02 2.06 12.21
C ARG A 38 -3.18 0.84 11.82
N LEU A 39 -3.73 -0.38 11.84
CA LEU A 39 -3.03 -1.59 11.40
C LEU A 39 -2.50 -1.46 9.96
N ALA A 40 -3.34 -1.00 9.04
CA ALA A 40 -2.95 -0.80 7.64
C ALA A 40 -1.81 0.22 7.48
N PHE A 41 -1.82 1.32 8.25
CA PHE A 41 -0.73 2.28 8.26
C PHE A 41 0.56 1.70 8.86
N HIS A 42 0.46 0.98 9.97
CA HIS A 42 1.62 0.42 10.66
C HIS A 42 2.34 -0.64 9.82
N ASP A 43 1.59 -1.46 9.07
CA ASP A 43 2.18 -2.39 8.10
C ASP A 43 2.92 -1.65 6.98
N ALA A 44 2.29 -0.63 6.39
CA ALA A 44 2.89 0.19 5.33
C ALA A 44 4.11 1.01 5.80
N GLY A 45 4.14 1.39 7.08
CA GLY A 45 5.09 2.36 7.65
C GLY A 45 6.54 1.89 7.67
N THR A 46 6.80 0.59 7.52
CA THR A 46 8.15 0.01 7.45
C THR A 46 8.83 0.23 6.10
N TYR A 47 8.10 0.71 5.09
CA TYR A 47 8.64 0.86 3.74
C TYR A 47 9.78 1.87 3.66
N ASP A 48 10.82 1.47 2.93
CA ASP A 48 11.93 2.32 2.52
C ASP A 48 12.02 2.33 0.99
N ALA A 49 11.79 3.51 0.39
CA ALA A 49 11.77 3.70 -1.05
C ALA A 49 13.17 3.67 -1.67
N GLN A 50 14.24 3.89 -0.89
CA GLN A 50 15.62 3.85 -1.37
C GLN A 50 16.08 2.41 -1.54
N THR A 51 15.79 1.54 -0.57
CA THR A 51 16.15 0.11 -0.62
C THR A 51 15.08 -0.77 -1.25
N ASN A 52 13.86 -0.24 -1.41
CA ASN A 52 12.67 -0.97 -1.85
C ASN A 52 12.36 -2.19 -0.96
N THR A 53 12.44 -2.01 0.36
CA THR A 53 12.18 -3.04 1.37
C THR A 53 11.09 -2.61 2.34
N GLY A 54 10.46 -3.58 3.02
CA GLY A 54 9.34 -3.33 3.94
C GLY A 54 8.04 -3.01 3.20
N GLY A 55 7.11 -2.36 3.90
CA GLY A 55 5.82 -1.93 3.36
C GLY A 55 4.69 -2.95 3.57
N VAL A 56 3.71 -2.90 2.67
CA VAL A 56 2.43 -3.62 2.80
C VAL A 56 2.54 -5.12 2.55
N ASN A 57 3.09 -5.84 3.52
CA ASN A 57 3.42 -7.26 3.42
C ASN A 57 3.03 -8.06 4.68
N GLY A 58 2.22 -7.49 5.56
CA GLY A 58 1.70 -8.15 6.75
C GLY A 58 2.74 -8.41 7.84
N SER A 59 3.97 -7.90 7.76
CA SER A 59 5.03 -8.14 8.75
C SER A 59 4.66 -7.67 10.15
N VAL A 60 3.75 -6.69 10.26
CA VAL A 60 3.27 -6.12 11.54
C VAL A 60 2.79 -7.18 12.54
N ARG A 61 2.30 -8.34 12.06
CA ARG A 61 1.86 -9.47 12.92
C ARG A 61 3.00 -10.11 13.72
N PHE A 62 4.25 -9.88 13.30
CA PHE A 62 5.46 -10.32 13.99
C PHE A 62 6.12 -9.21 14.81
N GLU A 63 5.57 -7.99 14.78
CA GLU A 63 6.18 -6.78 15.34
C GLU A 63 5.38 -6.23 16.53
N LEU A 64 4.47 -7.05 17.09
CA LEU A 64 3.52 -6.65 18.13
C LEU A 64 4.16 -6.24 19.45
N ASN A 65 5.41 -6.66 19.68
CA ASN A 65 6.19 -6.30 20.86
C ASN A 65 6.94 -4.97 20.68
N ASN A 66 6.96 -4.39 19.48
CA ASN A 66 7.60 -3.10 19.26
C ASN A 66 6.79 -1.99 19.94
N PRO A 67 7.41 -1.01 20.61
CA PRO A 67 6.68 0.05 21.32
C PRO A 67 5.62 0.79 20.48
N PRO A 68 5.86 1.12 19.19
CA PRO A 68 4.84 1.73 18.34
C PRO A 68 3.63 0.83 18.08
N ASN A 69 3.77 -0.49 18.20
CA ASN A 69 2.76 -1.51 17.89
C ASN A 69 2.07 -2.07 19.14
N VAL A 70 2.26 -1.46 20.30
CA VAL A 70 1.55 -1.85 21.53
C VAL A 70 0.02 -1.86 21.25
N LYS A 71 -0.61 -2.96 21.68
CA LYS A 71 -2.04 -3.30 21.49
C LYS A 71 -2.48 -3.52 20.04
N MET A 72 -1.56 -3.69 19.09
CA MET A 72 -1.90 -4.00 17.69
C MET A 72 -2.45 -5.42 17.52
N ASP A 73 -2.20 -6.31 18.48
CA ASP A 73 -2.79 -7.66 18.55
C ASP A 73 -4.33 -7.62 18.49
N ILE A 74 -4.97 -6.57 19.02
CA ILE A 74 -6.42 -6.39 18.94
C ILE A 74 -6.88 -6.33 17.47
N ALA A 75 -6.16 -5.58 16.63
CA ALA A 75 -6.49 -5.42 15.22
C ALA A 75 -6.19 -6.70 14.42
N VAL A 76 -5.06 -7.34 14.70
CA VAL A 76 -4.69 -8.63 14.09
C VAL A 76 -5.73 -9.70 14.42
N ASN A 77 -6.08 -9.86 15.71
CA ASN A 77 -7.07 -10.84 16.17
C ASN A 77 -8.47 -10.58 15.61
N PHE A 78 -8.84 -9.32 15.35
CA PHE A 78 -10.10 -8.99 14.68
C PHE A 78 -10.15 -9.54 13.24
N CYS A 79 -9.01 -9.58 12.55
CA CYS A 79 -8.91 -10.10 11.18
C CYS A 79 -8.88 -11.64 11.13
N GLU A 80 -8.48 -12.33 12.20
CA GLU A 80 -8.30 -13.79 12.20
C GLU A 80 -9.55 -14.60 11.79
N PRO A 81 -10.78 -14.30 12.25
CA PRO A 81 -11.97 -15.02 11.79
C PRO A 81 -12.21 -14.88 10.28
N VAL A 82 -11.84 -13.74 9.68
CA VAL A 82 -11.92 -13.53 8.23
C VAL A 82 -10.85 -14.37 7.53
N LYS A 83 -9.61 -14.34 8.04
CA LYS A 83 -8.51 -15.16 7.52
C LYS A 83 -8.81 -16.65 7.55
N GLN A 84 -9.43 -17.14 8.63
CA GLN A 84 -9.81 -18.54 8.75
C GLN A 84 -10.83 -18.97 7.69
N ARG A 85 -11.78 -18.11 7.34
CA ARG A 85 -12.77 -18.36 6.28
C ARG A 85 -12.19 -18.17 4.88
N GLN A 86 -11.20 -17.29 4.74
CA GLN A 86 -10.54 -16.93 3.48
C GLN A 86 -9.05 -17.30 3.53
N PRO A 87 -8.69 -18.60 3.59
CA PRO A 87 -7.32 -19.01 3.88
C PRO A 87 -6.31 -18.64 2.78
N LYS A 88 -6.73 -18.43 1.52
CA LYS A 88 -5.82 -18.14 0.42
C LYS A 88 -5.29 -16.71 0.40
N ILE A 89 -6.06 -15.72 0.87
CA ILE A 89 -5.63 -14.33 0.80
C ILE A 89 -4.46 -14.09 1.74
N SER A 90 -3.49 -13.27 1.36
CA SER A 90 -2.40 -12.89 2.26
C SER A 90 -2.91 -12.08 3.46
N TYR A 91 -2.22 -12.15 4.59
CA TYR A 91 -2.44 -11.22 5.68
C TYR A 91 -2.21 -9.76 5.23
N ALA A 92 -1.22 -9.55 4.35
CA ALA A 92 -0.96 -8.25 3.75
C ALA A 92 -2.18 -7.65 3.04
N ASP A 93 -2.85 -8.42 2.18
CA ASP A 93 -4.09 -7.97 1.53
C ASP A 93 -5.23 -7.81 2.53
N LEU A 94 -5.36 -8.73 3.50
CA LEU A 94 -6.39 -8.66 4.53
C LEU A 94 -6.30 -7.39 5.38
N TYR A 95 -5.09 -6.99 5.80
CA TYR A 95 -4.88 -5.79 6.62
C TYR A 95 -5.15 -4.51 5.85
N GLN A 96 -4.68 -4.41 4.60
CA GLN A 96 -4.98 -3.25 3.76
C GLN A 96 -6.48 -3.16 3.42
N LEU A 97 -7.13 -4.30 3.16
CA LEU A 97 -8.58 -4.36 2.94
C LEU A 97 -9.36 -3.93 4.19
N ALA A 98 -8.95 -4.37 5.38
CA ALA A 98 -9.53 -3.95 6.65
C ALA A 98 -9.43 -2.43 6.87
N GLY A 99 -8.30 -1.81 6.50
CA GLY A 99 -8.14 -0.35 6.53
C GLY A 99 -9.08 0.38 5.57
N VAL A 100 -9.24 -0.13 4.34
CA VAL A 100 -10.19 0.43 3.35
C VAL A 100 -11.63 0.32 3.84
N VAL A 101 -12.04 -0.84 4.36
CA VAL A 101 -13.40 -1.05 4.88
C VAL A 101 -13.64 -0.19 6.13
N ALA A 102 -12.63 -0.02 7.00
CA ALA A 102 -12.73 0.87 8.15
C ALA A 102 -13.06 2.32 7.77
N VAL A 103 -12.43 2.86 6.73
CA VAL A 103 -12.75 4.19 6.18
C VAL A 103 -14.16 4.21 5.60
N GLU A 104 -14.56 3.16 4.90
CA GLU A 104 -15.89 3.07 4.30
C GLU A 104 -17.02 3.07 5.36
N VAL A 105 -16.96 2.18 6.36
CA VAL A 105 -18.03 2.05 7.37
C VAL A 105 -18.15 3.27 8.28
N THR A 106 -17.10 4.10 8.32
CA THR A 106 -17.07 5.34 9.09
C THR A 106 -17.52 6.56 8.28
N GLY A 107 -17.91 6.39 7.03
CA GLY A 107 -18.47 7.46 6.18
C GLY A 107 -17.44 8.15 5.27
N GLY A 108 -16.21 7.65 5.22
CA GLY A 108 -15.13 8.20 4.42
C GLY A 108 -15.24 7.88 2.92
N PRO A 109 -14.25 8.30 2.12
CA PRO A 109 -14.26 8.09 0.68
C PRO A 109 -14.08 6.62 0.29
N LYS A 110 -14.62 6.25 -0.87
CA LYS A 110 -14.28 4.98 -1.53
C LYS A 110 -12.81 4.99 -1.97
N ILE A 111 -12.05 3.99 -1.52
CA ILE A 111 -10.65 3.78 -1.87
C ILE A 111 -10.58 2.57 -2.79
N ARG A 112 -9.93 2.73 -3.96
CA ARG A 112 -9.72 1.59 -4.86
C ARG A 112 -8.70 0.64 -4.24
N PHE A 113 -9.13 -0.58 -3.97
CA PHE A 113 -8.27 -1.67 -3.52
C PHE A 113 -7.70 -2.43 -4.72
N VAL A 114 -6.48 -2.92 -4.60
CA VAL A 114 -5.84 -3.86 -5.55
C VAL A 114 -5.21 -4.96 -4.72
N SER A 115 -5.56 -6.20 -5.00
CA SER A 115 -5.07 -7.44 -4.39
C SER A 115 -3.73 -7.90 -4.99
N GLY A 116 -3.06 -8.83 -4.32
CA GLY A 116 -1.85 -9.51 -4.80
C GLY A 116 -0.63 -9.34 -3.90
N ARG A 117 -0.78 -8.73 -2.72
CA ARG A 117 0.34 -8.60 -1.76
C ARG A 117 0.77 -9.97 -1.25
N LYS A 118 2.06 -10.11 -0.96
CA LYS A 118 2.63 -11.34 -0.38
C LYS A 118 2.99 -11.11 1.08
N ASP A 119 2.80 -12.14 1.88
CA ASP A 119 3.17 -12.10 3.29
C ASP A 119 4.69 -12.17 3.46
N ALA A 120 5.24 -11.25 4.25
CA ALA A 120 6.57 -11.38 4.80
C ALA A 120 6.63 -12.60 5.74
N PRO A 121 7.76 -13.33 5.77
CA PRO A 121 7.92 -14.50 6.64
C PRO A 121 8.33 -14.13 8.08
N GLN A 122 8.76 -12.89 8.32
CA GLN A 122 9.29 -12.42 9.60
C GLN A 122 9.09 -10.90 9.74
N GLN A 123 9.39 -10.37 10.93
CA GLN A 123 9.40 -8.93 11.19
C GLN A 123 10.35 -8.17 10.26
N GLN A 124 9.99 -6.94 9.90
CA GLN A 124 10.80 -6.05 9.06
C GLN A 124 10.92 -4.63 9.63
N ASP A 125 10.14 -4.28 10.65
CA ASP A 125 10.25 -3.01 11.38
C ASP A 125 11.53 -2.92 12.22
N GLN A 126 12.18 -1.75 12.16
CA GLN A 126 13.32 -1.36 12.99
C GLN A 126 13.09 0.00 13.66
N GLY A 127 11.86 0.29 14.12
CA GLY A 127 11.51 1.59 14.72
C GLY A 127 11.17 2.65 13.67
N ALA A 128 10.60 2.21 12.54
CA ALA A 128 10.39 3.00 11.34
C ALA A 128 9.14 3.91 11.42
N LEU A 129 8.34 3.83 12.50
CA LEU A 129 7.06 4.52 12.61
C LEU A 129 7.17 5.91 13.27
N PRO A 130 6.22 6.83 12.99
CA PRO A 130 6.27 8.18 13.56
C PRO A 130 6.04 8.18 15.08
N ASN A 131 6.92 8.86 15.83
CA ASN A 131 6.71 9.18 17.23
C ASN A 131 5.72 10.36 17.37
N PRO A 132 4.66 10.25 18.20
CA PRO A 132 3.69 11.35 18.40
C PRO A 132 4.34 12.64 18.95
N ASN A 133 5.49 12.54 19.62
CA ASN A 133 6.21 13.69 20.18
C ASN A 133 7.15 14.39 19.18
N GLY A 134 7.20 13.95 17.93
CA GLY A 134 8.02 14.55 16.87
C GLY A 134 7.52 15.90 16.36
N GLY A 135 8.34 16.56 15.53
CA GLY A 135 8.00 17.80 14.82
C GLY A 135 7.83 17.60 13.31
N SER A 136 7.77 18.69 12.55
CA SER A 136 7.57 18.65 11.09
C SER A 136 8.72 17.97 10.35
N GLN A 137 9.97 18.20 10.78
CA GLN A 137 11.14 17.52 10.21
C GLN A 137 11.08 16.01 10.44
N HIS A 138 10.73 15.57 11.65
CA HIS A 138 10.53 14.16 11.97
C HIS A 138 9.47 13.51 11.07
N LEU A 139 8.34 14.21 10.82
CA LEU A 139 7.33 13.72 9.88
C LEU A 139 7.89 13.57 8.46
N ARG A 140 8.70 14.53 7.97
CA ARG A 140 9.35 14.42 6.67
C ARG A 140 10.34 13.25 6.63
N ASP A 141 11.18 13.09 7.64
CA ASP A 141 12.18 12.03 7.69
C ASP A 141 11.53 10.64 7.55
N ILE A 142 10.41 10.42 8.23
CA ILE A 142 9.66 9.17 8.15
C ILE A 142 8.93 9.01 6.81
N PHE A 143 8.12 9.99 6.41
CA PHE A 143 7.24 9.83 5.24
C PHE A 143 7.99 9.97 3.92
N HIS A 144 9.05 10.80 3.85
CA HIS A 144 9.87 10.89 2.64
C HIS A 144 10.69 9.61 2.44
N ARG A 145 11.15 8.93 3.52
CA ARG A 145 11.73 7.58 3.42
C ARG A 145 10.75 6.61 2.76
N MET A 146 9.45 6.72 3.08
CA MET A 146 8.39 5.93 2.45
C MET A 146 8.05 6.37 1.01
N GLY A 147 8.65 7.44 0.46
CA GLY A 147 8.31 8.00 -0.84
C GLY A 147 7.00 8.82 -0.84
N LEU A 148 6.54 9.26 0.33
CA LEU A 148 5.33 10.07 0.51
C LEU A 148 5.71 11.57 0.59
N SER A 149 4.90 12.42 -0.04
CA SER A 149 5.13 13.86 -0.12
C SER A 149 4.59 14.62 1.11
N ASP A 150 4.94 15.90 1.25
CA ASP A 150 4.37 16.80 2.28
C ASP A 150 2.84 16.84 2.24
N LYS A 151 2.25 16.76 1.05
CA LYS A 151 0.80 16.65 0.90
C LYS A 151 0.27 15.32 1.42
N ASP A 152 0.96 14.22 1.13
CA ASP A 152 0.57 12.88 1.59
C ASP A 152 0.61 12.81 3.12
N ILE A 153 1.63 13.41 3.77
CA ILE A 153 1.72 13.54 5.24
C ILE A 153 0.43 14.14 5.79
N VAL A 154 0.10 15.37 5.37
CA VAL A 154 -1.05 16.10 5.92
C VAL A 154 -2.38 15.41 5.62
N VAL A 155 -2.52 14.86 4.41
CA VAL A 155 -3.75 14.14 4.00
C VAL A 155 -3.94 12.88 4.84
N LEU A 156 -2.89 12.06 5.00
CA LEU A 156 -2.98 10.81 5.75
C LEU A 156 -3.18 11.05 7.25
N SER A 157 -2.62 12.15 7.81
CA SER A 157 -2.93 12.59 9.18
C SER A 157 -4.42 12.83 9.41
N GLY A 158 -5.22 13.10 8.37
CA GLY A 158 -6.67 13.18 8.48
C GLY A 158 -7.35 11.91 9.01
N ALA A 159 -6.67 10.75 8.95
CA ALA A 159 -7.12 9.52 9.61
C ALA A 159 -7.32 9.68 11.12
N HIS A 160 -6.66 10.65 11.76
CA HIS A 160 -6.86 11.02 13.16
C HIS A 160 -8.26 11.58 13.46
N THR A 161 -9.11 11.79 12.45
CA THR A 161 -10.55 11.97 12.69
C THR A 161 -11.17 10.76 13.39
N LEU A 162 -10.57 9.58 13.21
CA LEU A 162 -10.97 8.34 13.84
C LEU A 162 -10.10 8.01 15.05
N GLY A 163 -10.76 7.53 16.10
CA GLY A 163 -10.12 6.93 17.25
C GLY A 163 -9.69 7.93 18.33
N ARG A 164 -8.86 7.42 19.23
CA ARG A 164 -8.42 8.13 20.42
C ARG A 164 -6.99 7.74 20.79
N ALA A 165 -6.33 8.65 21.48
CA ALA A 165 -5.08 8.37 22.17
C ALA A 165 -5.35 7.54 23.44
N HIS A 166 -4.37 6.72 23.80
CA HIS A 166 -4.38 5.91 25.01
C HIS A 166 -3.04 6.06 25.74
N GLN A 167 -3.10 6.25 27.06
CA GLN A 167 -1.93 6.55 27.88
C GLN A 167 -0.84 5.47 27.77
N ASP A 168 -1.24 4.20 27.71
CA ASP A 168 -0.35 3.03 27.62
C ASP A 168 0.32 2.86 26.24
N ARG A 169 -0.06 3.65 25.23
CA ARG A 169 0.42 3.53 23.84
C ARG A 169 1.21 4.77 23.40
N SER A 170 0.66 5.95 23.63
CA SER A 170 1.22 7.22 23.17
C SER A 170 1.64 8.16 24.29
N GLY A 171 1.27 7.86 25.55
CA GLY A 171 1.46 8.79 26.68
C GLY A 171 0.42 9.93 26.74
N PHE A 172 -0.64 9.85 25.94
CA PHE A 172 -1.76 10.79 25.92
C PHE A 172 -3.07 10.00 26.04
N ASP A 173 -4.11 10.58 26.64
CA ASP A 173 -5.44 9.97 26.72
C ASP A 173 -6.54 10.93 26.27
N GLY A 174 -7.40 10.45 25.37
CA GLY A 174 -8.57 11.20 24.90
C GLY A 174 -8.75 11.12 23.39
N PRO A 175 -9.94 11.48 22.88
CA PRO A 175 -10.22 11.48 21.46
C PRO A 175 -9.51 12.64 20.75
N LEU A 176 -9.25 12.48 19.45
CA LEU A 176 -8.64 13.52 18.63
C LEU A 176 -9.70 14.43 17.97
N THR A 177 -10.96 14.00 17.98
CA THR A 177 -12.14 14.72 17.48
C THR A 177 -13.33 14.50 18.41
N ARG A 178 -14.46 15.18 18.15
CA ARG A 178 -15.67 15.05 18.97
C ARG A 178 -16.44 13.75 18.69
N ASP A 179 -16.41 13.28 17.45
CA ASP A 179 -16.99 12.01 17.03
C ASP A 179 -15.88 11.11 16.45
N PRO A 180 -15.21 10.31 17.28
CA PRO A 180 -14.05 9.52 16.87
C PRO A 180 -14.42 8.30 16.01
N LEU A 181 -15.69 8.13 15.63
CA LEU A 181 -16.16 7.07 14.74
C LEU A 181 -16.76 7.61 13.43
N GLN A 182 -16.64 8.92 13.19
CA GLN A 182 -17.04 9.55 11.94
C GLN A 182 -15.79 9.96 11.15
N PHE A 183 -15.67 9.46 9.91
CA PHE A 183 -14.62 9.88 9.01
C PHE A 183 -15.08 11.12 8.27
N ASP A 184 -14.64 12.28 8.75
CA ASP A 184 -14.98 13.61 8.24
C ASP A 184 -13.72 14.51 8.27
N ASN A 185 -13.88 15.80 8.00
CA ASN A 185 -12.76 16.75 8.09
C ASN A 185 -12.56 17.39 9.48
N SER A 186 -13.24 16.90 10.53
CA SER A 186 -13.26 17.52 11.85
C SER A 186 -11.88 17.59 12.50
N TYR A 187 -11.00 16.63 12.23
CA TYR A 187 -9.59 16.69 12.65
C TYR A 187 -8.94 18.02 12.26
N TYR A 188 -9.04 18.41 10.98
CA TYR A 188 -8.46 19.66 10.51
C TYR A 188 -9.18 20.89 11.09
N VAL A 189 -10.50 20.82 11.26
CA VAL A 189 -11.28 21.88 11.90
C VAL A 189 -10.83 22.09 13.35
N GLU A 190 -10.57 21.01 14.09
CA GLU A 190 -10.06 21.07 15.47
C GLU A 190 -8.62 21.57 15.52
N LEU A 191 -7.75 21.22 14.55
CA LEU A 191 -6.39 21.79 14.46
C LEU A 191 -6.42 23.32 14.30
N MET A 192 -7.33 23.84 13.47
CA MET A 192 -7.48 25.28 13.26
C MET A 192 -7.91 26.05 14.52
N LYS A 193 -8.55 25.38 15.49
CA LYS A 193 -8.97 25.99 16.76
C LYS A 193 -7.85 26.09 17.80
N GLY A 194 -6.72 25.42 17.61
CA GLY A 194 -5.68 25.29 18.63
C GLY A 194 -6.10 24.34 19.76
N ASP A 195 -5.63 24.58 20.98
CA ASP A 195 -5.94 23.69 22.12
C ASP A 195 -7.43 23.78 22.50
N THR A 196 -8.07 22.63 22.69
CA THR A 196 -9.51 22.51 22.97
C THR A 196 -9.72 21.53 24.11
N PRO A 197 -10.46 21.88 25.18
CA PRO A 197 -10.68 20.97 26.31
C PRO A 197 -11.26 19.62 25.87
N GLY A 198 -10.65 18.53 26.33
CA GLY A 198 -11.08 17.16 26.02
C GLY A 198 -10.69 16.62 24.64
N ILE A 199 -9.99 17.41 23.82
CA ILE A 199 -9.50 17.00 22.49
C ILE A 199 -7.98 16.93 22.49
N VAL A 200 -7.45 15.74 22.22
CA VAL A 200 -6.00 15.50 22.14
C VAL A 200 -5.45 16.02 20.83
N LYS A 201 -4.28 16.66 20.89
CA LYS A 201 -3.46 17.01 19.73
C LYS A 201 -2.02 16.64 20.05
N PHE A 202 -1.47 15.65 19.33
CA PHE A 202 -0.07 15.28 19.51
C PHE A 202 0.86 16.43 19.09
N PRO A 203 2.10 16.48 19.59
CA PRO A 203 3.11 17.40 19.07
C PRO A 203 3.27 17.34 17.54
N THR A 204 3.21 16.15 16.93
CA THR A 204 3.21 16.00 15.47
C THR A 204 1.98 16.62 14.79
N ASP A 205 0.80 16.53 15.40
CA ASP A 205 -0.42 17.18 14.89
C ASP A 205 -0.28 18.71 14.94
N LYS A 206 0.24 19.23 16.07
CA LYS A 206 0.51 20.67 16.24
C LYS A 206 1.54 21.16 15.22
N ALA A 207 2.53 20.34 14.89
CA ALA A 207 3.55 20.66 13.90
C ALA A 207 2.96 20.90 12.50
N LEU A 208 1.82 20.29 12.15
CA LEU A 208 1.13 20.54 10.89
C LEU A 208 0.66 22.00 10.74
N MET A 209 0.39 22.69 11.86
CA MET A 209 -0.02 24.09 11.88
C MET A 209 1.15 25.08 11.98
N GLN A 210 2.31 24.60 12.43
CA GLN A 210 3.53 25.39 12.60
C GLN A 210 4.36 25.45 11.30
N ASP A 211 4.36 24.37 10.52
CA ASP A 211 5.04 24.33 9.23
C ASP A 211 4.21 25.03 8.13
N PRO A 212 4.73 26.03 7.42
CA PRO A 212 3.96 26.80 6.44
C PRO A 212 3.45 25.96 5.25
N ILE A 213 4.17 24.90 4.85
CA ILE A 213 3.75 24.03 3.74
C ILE A 213 2.61 23.12 4.21
N PHE A 214 2.78 22.50 5.38
CA PHE A 214 1.73 21.66 5.95
C PHE A 214 0.45 22.44 6.24
N ARG A 215 0.58 23.63 6.83
CA ARG A 215 -0.53 24.50 7.19
C ARG A 215 -1.42 24.84 5.99
N ARG A 216 -0.83 25.11 4.83
CA ARG A 216 -1.59 25.38 3.58
C ARG A 216 -2.51 24.20 3.21
N HIS A 217 -2.06 22.97 3.43
CA HIS A 217 -2.88 21.78 3.20
C HIS A 217 -3.95 21.62 4.28
N VAL A 218 -3.62 21.84 5.56
CA VAL A 218 -4.60 21.80 6.67
C VAL A 218 -5.73 22.78 6.43
N GLU A 219 -5.42 24.04 6.07
CA GLU A 219 -6.42 25.07 5.79
C GLU A 219 -7.35 24.71 4.64
N VAL A 220 -6.86 24.01 3.62
CA VAL A 220 -7.67 23.51 2.51
C VAL A 220 -8.64 22.44 3.01
N TYR A 221 -8.16 21.46 3.77
CA TYR A 221 -8.99 20.33 4.22
C TYR A 221 -9.98 20.72 5.31
N ALA A 222 -9.65 21.67 6.17
CA ALA A 222 -10.58 22.24 7.14
C ALA A 222 -11.78 22.95 6.49
N ARG A 223 -11.60 23.51 5.28
CA ARG A 223 -12.66 24.25 4.56
C ARG A 223 -13.43 23.40 3.55
N ASP A 224 -12.82 22.32 3.06
CA ASP A 224 -13.35 21.54 1.94
C ASP A 224 -13.16 20.03 2.17
N GLU A 225 -14.16 19.41 2.80
CA GLU A 225 -14.20 17.97 3.06
C GLU A 225 -14.19 17.15 1.77
N LYS A 226 -14.89 17.58 0.72
CA LYS A 226 -14.91 16.85 -0.56
C LYS A 226 -13.50 16.76 -1.16
N LYS A 227 -12.73 17.83 -1.04
CA LYS A 227 -11.32 17.86 -1.48
C LYS A 227 -10.42 17.03 -0.56
N PHE A 228 -10.66 17.04 0.75
CA PHE A 228 -10.01 16.11 1.68
C PHE A 228 -10.25 14.67 1.25
N PHE A 229 -11.50 14.25 1.09
CA PHE A 229 -11.90 12.89 0.70
C PHE A 229 -11.25 12.46 -0.63
N LYS A 230 -11.30 13.34 -1.64
CA LYS A 230 -10.67 13.08 -2.94
C LYS A 230 -9.16 12.86 -2.84
N HIS A 231 -8.48 13.64 -1.99
CA HIS A 231 -7.04 13.48 -1.79
C HIS A 231 -6.71 12.29 -0.90
N TYR A 232 -7.50 12.05 0.14
CA TYR A 232 -7.35 10.92 1.05
C TYR A 232 -7.43 9.61 0.29
N ALA A 233 -8.42 9.43 -0.59
CA ALA A 233 -8.52 8.24 -1.40
C ALA A 233 -7.26 7.97 -2.26
N LYS A 234 -6.63 9.03 -2.78
CA LYS A 234 -5.40 8.92 -3.58
C LYS A 234 -4.18 8.59 -2.72
N SER A 235 -3.98 9.32 -1.63
CA SER A 235 -2.82 9.13 -0.75
C SER A 235 -2.91 7.81 0.04
N HIS A 236 -4.11 7.41 0.47
CA HIS A 236 -4.32 6.10 1.09
C HIS A 236 -4.03 4.97 0.10
N LYS A 237 -4.52 5.06 -1.14
CA LYS A 237 -4.16 4.08 -2.18
C LYS A 237 -2.65 3.99 -2.37
N LYS A 238 -1.97 5.15 -2.51
CA LYS A 238 -0.51 5.22 -2.64
C LYS A 238 0.19 4.54 -1.45
N MET A 239 -0.24 4.84 -0.23
CA MET A 239 0.27 4.21 1.00
C MET A 239 0.03 2.68 1.00
N SER A 240 -1.16 2.24 0.59
CA SER A 240 -1.51 0.82 0.54
C SER A 240 -0.70 0.01 -0.48
N GLU A 241 0.03 0.67 -1.37
CA GLU A 241 0.84 0.05 -2.43
C GLU A 241 2.36 0.19 -2.19
N LEU A 242 2.77 0.71 -1.04
CA LEU A 242 4.19 0.84 -0.70
C LEU A 242 4.84 -0.54 -0.59
N GLY A 243 5.85 -0.81 -1.43
CA GLY A 243 6.50 -2.12 -1.54
C GLY A 243 5.71 -3.15 -2.37
N PHE A 244 4.57 -2.77 -2.95
CA PHE A 244 3.74 -3.62 -3.79
C PHE A 244 3.59 -3.02 -5.19
N ASN A 245 3.97 -3.77 -6.23
CA ASN A 245 3.75 -3.36 -7.61
C ASN A 245 2.55 -4.12 -8.21
N PRO A 246 1.36 -3.50 -8.30
CA PRO A 246 0.18 -4.15 -8.85
C PRO A 246 0.31 -4.55 -10.33
N ASN A 247 1.27 -3.98 -11.07
CA ASN A 247 1.51 -4.30 -12.48
C ASN A 247 2.53 -5.43 -12.69
N GLN A 248 3.18 -5.94 -11.63
CA GLN A 248 4.16 -7.03 -11.78
C GLN A 248 3.51 -8.37 -12.20
N HIS A 249 2.19 -8.53 -11.99
CA HIS A 249 1.44 -9.68 -12.48
C HIS A 249 1.43 -9.79 -14.03
N ASP A 250 1.71 -8.71 -14.77
CA ASP A 250 1.83 -8.73 -16.24
C ASP A 250 3.25 -9.00 -16.75
N SER A 251 4.28 -8.89 -15.89
CA SER A 251 5.69 -8.86 -16.32
C SER A 251 6.43 -10.20 -16.26
N HIS A 252 5.78 -11.31 -15.88
CA HIS A 252 6.30 -12.65 -16.17
C HIS A 252 6.06 -13.07 -17.62
N GLN A 253 6.32 -12.14 -18.56
CA GLN A 253 6.51 -12.47 -19.97
C GLN A 253 8.02 -12.53 -20.22
N HIS A 254 8.48 -13.74 -20.51
CA HIS A 254 9.71 -14.08 -21.23
C HIS A 254 10.79 -12.98 -21.26
N HIS A 255 11.72 -13.01 -20.31
CA HIS A 255 13.08 -12.61 -20.64
C HIS A 255 13.70 -13.78 -21.41
N PRO A 256 13.99 -13.66 -22.72
CA PRO A 256 14.86 -14.63 -23.36
C PRO A 256 16.20 -14.57 -22.64
N GLN A 257 16.58 -15.69 -22.02
CA GLN A 257 17.94 -15.91 -21.55
C GLN A 257 18.89 -15.54 -22.70
N PRO A 258 19.90 -14.67 -22.49
CA PRO A 258 20.88 -14.41 -23.53
C PRO A 258 21.58 -15.73 -23.85
N MET A 259 21.47 -16.16 -25.10
CA MET A 259 22.15 -17.35 -25.61
C MET A 259 23.64 -17.26 -25.26
N PRO A 260 24.28 -18.34 -24.77
CA PRO A 260 25.70 -18.32 -24.50
C PRO A 260 26.47 -17.96 -25.77
N ARG A 261 27.36 -16.97 -25.67
CA ARG A 261 28.27 -16.61 -26.78
C ARG A 261 29.14 -17.82 -27.12
N PRO A 262 29.30 -18.18 -28.41
CA PRO A 262 30.26 -19.21 -28.77
C PRO A 262 31.67 -18.72 -28.46
N HIS A 263 32.43 -19.53 -27.72
CA HIS A 263 33.84 -19.33 -27.49
C HIS A 263 34.61 -19.39 -28.83
N PRO A 264 35.57 -18.49 -29.08
CA PRO A 264 36.42 -18.59 -30.25
C PRO A 264 37.54 -19.60 -30.02
N ASN A 265 37.79 -20.41 -31.06
CA ASN A 265 38.93 -21.26 -31.34
C ASN A 265 39.06 -22.60 -30.58
N GLN A 266 38.67 -23.67 -31.29
CA GLN A 266 39.59 -24.78 -31.51
C GLN A 266 39.68 -25.05 -33.01
N HIS A 267 40.92 -25.01 -33.52
CA HIS A 267 41.30 -25.47 -34.84
C HIS A 267 40.75 -26.88 -35.07
N HIS A 268 40.21 -27.18 -36.26
CA HIS A 268 40.42 -28.48 -36.92
C HIS A 268 40.13 -28.41 -38.42
N HIS A 269 40.99 -29.13 -39.12
CA HIS A 269 41.27 -29.27 -40.55
C HIS A 269 40.11 -29.27 -41.56
N SER A 270 40.37 -28.62 -42.70
CA SER A 270 39.62 -28.78 -43.96
C SER A 270 40.03 -30.04 -44.73
N PRO A 271 39.10 -30.76 -45.36
CA PRO A 271 39.38 -31.62 -46.51
C PRO A 271 38.96 -30.96 -47.84
N PRO A 272 39.47 -31.47 -48.99
CA PRO A 272 39.63 -30.67 -50.20
C PRO A 272 38.44 -30.73 -51.18
N HIS A 273 38.45 -29.71 -52.04
CA HIS A 273 37.65 -29.53 -53.24
C HIS A 273 37.42 -30.79 -54.09
N GLN A 274 36.18 -30.99 -54.52
CA GLN A 274 35.88 -31.55 -55.84
C GLN A 274 34.84 -30.67 -56.56
N GLN A 275 35.28 -30.10 -57.68
CA GLN A 275 34.45 -29.44 -58.69
C GLN A 275 33.79 -30.50 -59.58
N ARG A 276 32.48 -30.36 -59.83
CA ARG A 276 31.82 -30.88 -61.04
C ARG A 276 30.77 -29.89 -61.55
N SER A 277 31.22 -29.05 -62.48
CA SER A 277 30.74 -28.91 -63.86
C SER A 277 29.23 -29.10 -64.20
N HIS A 278 28.72 -28.11 -64.96
CA HIS A 278 27.63 -28.11 -65.96
C HIS A 278 26.19 -27.73 -65.55
N CYS A 279 25.79 -26.56 -66.08
CA CYS A 279 24.46 -25.97 -66.31
C CYS A 279 23.72 -26.68 -67.48
N PRO A 280 22.56 -26.20 -68.01
CA PRO A 280 21.47 -25.37 -67.46
C PRO A 280 20.05 -25.91 -67.83
N SER A 281 18.98 -25.37 -67.25
CA SER A 281 17.77 -24.88 -68.00
C SER A 281 16.53 -24.66 -67.11
N GLN A 282 16.04 -23.41 -67.16
CA GLN A 282 14.63 -23.01 -67.35
C GLN A 282 13.62 -23.38 -66.23
N CYS A 283 12.67 -22.55 -65.78
CA CYS A 283 11.99 -21.43 -66.41
C CYS A 283 11.22 -20.62 -65.34
N ARG A 284 11.32 -19.29 -65.44
CA ARG A 284 10.39 -18.19 -65.10
C ARG A 284 9.74 -18.04 -63.70
N PRO A 285 9.78 -16.81 -63.14
CA PRO A 285 8.97 -16.36 -62.01
C PRO A 285 7.64 -15.74 -62.43
N ARG A 286 6.65 -15.69 -61.53
CA ARG A 286 5.61 -14.66 -61.55
C ARG A 286 5.51 -13.96 -60.18
N PRO A 287 5.19 -12.65 -60.15
CA PRO A 287 5.43 -11.77 -59.01
C PRO A 287 4.08 -11.25 -58.43
N PRO A 288 3.98 -10.09 -57.74
CA PRO A 288 3.52 -10.02 -56.35
C PRO A 288 2.14 -9.37 -56.18
N CYS A 289 1.49 -9.62 -55.06
CA CYS A 289 0.47 -8.72 -54.49
C CYS A 289 0.99 -8.36 -53.09
N GLY A 290 1.25 -7.12 -52.70
CA GLY A 290 0.55 -5.90 -53.06
C GLY A 290 -0.30 -5.50 -51.86
N PHE A 291 0.22 -4.57 -51.07
CA PHE A 291 -0.36 -3.96 -49.88
C PHE A 291 -1.75 -3.37 -50.14
N ALA A 292 -2.67 -3.59 -49.19
CA ALA A 292 -3.63 -2.64 -48.64
C ALA A 292 -4.06 -3.14 -47.25
#